data_AF-A0A316BFA1-F1
#
_entry.id   AF-A0A316BFA1-F1
#
_cell.length_a   1.000
_cell.length_b   1.000
_cell.length_c   1.000
_cell.angle_alpha   90.00
_cell.angle_beta   90.00
_cell.angle_gamma   90.00
#
_symmetry.space_group_name_H-M   'P 1'
#
loop_
_entity.id
_entity.type
_entity.pdbx_description
1 polymer ?
#
loop_
_entity_poly.entity_id
_entity_poly.type
_entity_poly.pdbx_seq_one_letter_code
_entity_poly.pdbx_strand_id
1 'polypeptide(L)'
;MEPDFLGHETAGDVKPLADCGYKLDSLSDLYKVLYEEVWREATCAPRMQSKWSPENRTLGQCSITAFLVQDIFGGEVYGIKRPDGNFHCYNVIDGKQYDLTIAQFGDERDSLVYDDKHRQMREVHFRKEEKYNRYLLLKALLKSARGI
;
A
#
# COMPACT_ATOMS: atom_id res chain seq x y z
N MET A 1 -17.98 5.82 -1.52
CA MET A 1 -17.54 4.49 -1.98
C MET A 1 -17.08 3.76 -0.74
N GLU A 2 -17.59 2.56 -0.49
CA GLU A 2 -17.07 1.73 0.60
C GLU A 2 -15.59 1.41 0.31
N PRO A 3 -14.70 1.45 1.31
CA PRO A 3 -13.29 1.18 1.08
C PRO A 3 -13.08 -0.29 0.71
N ASP A 4 -12.51 -0.57 -0.47
CA ASP A 4 -12.25 -1.93 -0.93
C ASP A 4 -10.85 -2.40 -0.52
N PHE A 5 -10.66 -2.57 0.80
CA PHE A 5 -9.40 -3.07 1.34
C PHE A 5 -9.56 -3.87 2.64
N LEU A 6 -8.64 -4.81 2.91
CA LEU A 6 -8.67 -5.63 4.12
C LEU A 6 -8.46 -4.78 5.38
N GLY A 7 -9.32 -4.96 6.39
CA GLY A 7 -9.22 -4.26 7.68
C GLY A 7 -9.89 -2.88 7.70
N HIS A 8 -10.65 -2.52 6.65
CA HIS A 8 -11.28 -1.20 6.52
C HIS A 8 -12.19 -0.84 7.69
N GLU A 9 -12.88 -1.82 8.29
CA GLU A 9 -13.71 -1.68 9.50
C GLU A 9 -13.02 -1.04 10.70
N THR A 10 -11.70 -1.17 10.83
CA THR A 10 -10.95 -0.60 11.98
C THR A 10 -9.93 0.47 11.56
N ALA A 11 -9.79 0.73 10.26
CA ALA A 11 -8.77 1.63 9.75
C ALA A 11 -9.02 3.11 10.10
N GLY A 12 -10.24 3.48 10.51
CA GLY A 12 -10.55 4.83 11.01
C GLY A 12 -9.91 5.15 12.38
N ASP A 13 -9.62 4.11 13.16
CA ASP A 13 -9.02 4.22 14.49
C ASP A 13 -7.48 4.25 14.45
N VAL A 14 -6.88 3.80 13.35
CA VAL A 14 -5.43 3.79 13.17
C VAL A 14 -4.94 5.20 12.89
N LYS A 15 -4.26 5.81 13.86
CA LYS A 15 -3.78 7.20 13.80
C LYS A 15 -2.35 7.30 13.28
N PRO A 16 -2.03 8.34 12.50
CA PRO A 16 -0.66 8.53 12.05
C PRO A 16 0.27 8.84 13.22
N LEU A 17 1.55 8.55 13.04
CA LEU A 17 2.62 8.97 13.91
C LEU A 17 2.68 10.51 13.98
N ALA A 18 3.05 11.04 15.15
CA ALA A 18 3.03 12.48 15.42
C ALA A 18 3.89 13.30 14.45
N ASP A 19 4.94 12.70 13.89
CA ASP A 19 5.92 13.30 13.00
C ASP A 19 5.86 12.75 11.56
N CYS A 20 4.72 12.15 11.16
CA CYS A 20 4.58 11.54 9.82
C CYS A 20 4.73 12.54 8.65
N GLY A 21 4.60 13.85 8.90
CA GLY A 21 4.78 14.90 7.89
C GLY A 21 3.60 15.11 6.93
N TYR A 22 2.44 14.51 7.24
CA TYR A 22 1.22 14.62 6.45
C TYR A 22 0.02 15.01 7.32
N LYS A 23 -0.90 15.81 6.75
CA LYS A 23 -2.21 16.12 7.33
C LYS A 23 -3.16 14.97 7.01
N LEU A 24 -3.16 13.96 7.88
CA LEU A 24 -4.02 12.77 7.77
C LEU A 24 -4.70 12.50 9.11
N ASP A 25 -5.96 12.09 9.07
CA ASP A 25 -6.72 11.79 10.31
C ASP A 25 -6.67 10.31 10.69
N SER A 26 -6.48 9.41 9.72
CA SER A 26 -6.49 7.96 9.91
C SER A 26 -5.94 7.18 8.70
N LEU A 27 -5.78 5.86 8.85
CA LEU A 27 -5.45 4.98 7.71
C LEU A 27 -6.56 4.98 6.64
N SER A 28 -7.83 5.09 7.05
CA SER A 28 -8.96 5.27 6.11
C SER A 28 -8.87 6.57 5.32
N ASP A 29 -8.36 7.64 5.92
CA ASP A 29 -8.12 8.92 5.24
C ASP A 29 -6.96 8.79 4.23
N LEU A 30 -5.86 8.13 4.61
CA LEU A 30 -4.79 7.81 3.68
C LEU A 30 -5.32 7.03 2.46
N TYR A 31 -6.13 5.99 2.67
CA TYR A 31 -6.68 5.18 1.57
C TYR A 31 -7.47 6.04 0.57
N LYS A 32 -8.31 6.96 1.04
CA LYS A 32 -9.09 7.86 0.17
C LYS A 32 -8.18 8.71 -0.71
N VAL A 33 -7.20 9.37 -0.12
CA VAL A 33 -6.23 10.22 -0.85
C VAL A 33 -5.40 9.37 -1.82
N LEU A 34 -5.00 8.17 -1.39
CA LEU A 34 -4.29 7.24 -2.26
C LEU A 34 -5.11 6.88 -3.49
N TYR A 35 -6.37 6.52 -3.30
CA TYR A 35 -7.25 6.08 -4.38
C TYR A 35 -7.63 7.21 -5.35
N GLU A 36 -7.99 8.37 -4.82
CA GLU A 36 -8.52 9.49 -5.60
C GLU A 36 -7.41 10.27 -6.30
N GLU A 37 -6.31 10.54 -5.58
CA GLU A 37 -5.31 11.53 -5.99
C GLU A 37 -3.94 10.91 -6.30
N VAL A 38 -3.50 9.85 -5.61
CA VAL A 38 -2.09 9.42 -5.68
C VAL A 38 -1.88 8.26 -6.66
N TRP A 39 -2.59 7.15 -6.48
CA TRP A 39 -2.45 5.95 -7.31
C TRP A 39 -2.87 6.23 -8.75
N ARG A 40 -1.90 6.06 -9.63
CA ARG A 40 -1.99 6.29 -11.07
C ARG A 40 -1.04 5.36 -11.81
N GLU A 41 -1.19 5.24 -13.12
CA GLU A 41 -0.31 4.43 -13.99
C GLU A 41 1.19 4.67 -13.73
N ALA A 42 1.63 5.93 -13.60
CA ALA A 42 3.04 6.27 -13.33
C ALA A 42 3.58 5.72 -11.99
N THR A 43 2.68 5.47 -11.03
CA THR A 43 3.03 4.83 -9.75
C THR A 43 2.80 3.31 -9.78
N CYS A 44 2.28 2.73 -10.87
CA CYS A 44 2.14 1.28 -11.07
C CYS A 44 3.47 0.66 -11.51
N ALA A 45 3.69 -0.62 -11.19
CA ALA A 45 4.95 -1.29 -11.50
C ALA A 45 5.08 -1.37 -13.03
N PRO A 46 6.21 -1.01 -13.66
CA PRO A 46 6.35 -0.94 -15.11
C PRO A 46 5.91 -2.21 -15.83
N ARG A 47 6.24 -3.38 -15.26
CA ARG A 47 5.81 -4.69 -15.78
C ARG A 47 4.28 -4.92 -15.78
N MET A 48 3.53 -4.09 -15.06
CA MET A 48 2.08 -4.17 -14.87
C MET A 48 1.34 -2.94 -15.41
N GLN A 49 2.04 -1.89 -15.85
CA GLN A 49 1.42 -0.64 -16.31
C GLN A 49 0.46 -0.85 -17.49
N SER A 50 0.80 -1.75 -18.42
CA SER A 50 -0.08 -2.08 -19.55
C SER A 50 -1.41 -2.74 -19.16
N LYS A 51 -1.54 -3.21 -17.91
CA LYS A 51 -2.76 -3.78 -17.34
C LYS A 51 -3.41 -2.86 -16.31
N TRP A 52 -2.79 -1.73 -15.99
CA TRP A 52 -3.33 -0.77 -15.04
C TRP A 52 -4.52 -0.04 -15.67
N SER A 53 -5.56 0.22 -14.88
CA SER A 53 -6.72 0.99 -15.33
C SER A 53 -7.30 1.84 -14.18
N PRO A 54 -8.08 2.88 -14.49
CA PRO A 54 -8.80 3.66 -13.48
C PRO A 54 -9.77 2.85 -12.61
N GLU A 55 -10.24 1.70 -13.11
CA GLU A 55 -11.09 0.74 -12.40
C GLU A 55 -10.28 -0.17 -11.46
N ASN A 56 -8.99 -0.38 -11.74
CA ASN A 56 -8.07 -1.13 -10.88
C ASN A 56 -6.81 -0.31 -10.54
N ARG A 57 -7.00 0.71 -9.72
CA ARG A 57 -5.92 1.65 -9.35
C ARG A 57 -4.82 1.02 -8.49
N THR A 58 -5.17 -0.03 -7.74
CA THR A 58 -4.29 -0.69 -6.76
C THR A 58 -3.26 -1.63 -7.41
N LEU A 59 -3.44 -1.95 -8.70
CA LEU A 59 -2.55 -2.84 -9.44
C LEU A 59 -1.09 -2.36 -9.40
N GLY A 60 -0.19 -3.24 -8.96
CA GLY A 60 1.25 -2.95 -8.92
C GLY A 60 1.66 -1.94 -7.85
N GLN A 61 0.79 -1.60 -6.89
CA GLN A 61 1.07 -0.61 -5.84
C GLN A 61 1.58 -1.23 -4.53
N CYS A 62 1.31 -2.51 -4.29
CA CYS A 62 1.40 -3.16 -2.96
C CYS A 62 2.64 -2.80 -2.14
N SER A 63 3.85 -3.12 -2.63
CA SER A 63 5.06 -2.94 -1.80
C SER A 63 5.39 -1.48 -1.49
N ILE A 64 5.20 -0.55 -2.43
CA ILE A 64 5.52 0.87 -2.15
C ILE A 64 4.48 1.49 -1.23
N THR A 65 3.22 1.06 -1.34
CA THR A 65 2.15 1.46 -0.43
C THR A 65 2.38 0.90 0.97
N ALA A 66 2.73 -0.37 1.10
CA ALA A 66 2.93 -0.97 2.42
C ALA A 66 4.07 -0.30 3.20
N PHE A 67 5.16 0.08 2.53
CA PHE A 67 6.23 0.85 3.19
C PHE A 67 5.84 2.30 3.46
N LEU A 68 5.01 2.93 2.64
CA LEU A 68 4.45 4.25 2.93
C LEU A 68 3.54 4.21 4.17
N VAL A 69 2.66 3.21 4.25
CA VAL A 69 1.82 2.98 5.43
C VAL A 69 2.70 2.78 6.66
N GLN A 70 3.77 1.99 6.53
CA GLN A 70 4.73 1.80 7.62
C GLN A 70 5.38 3.11 8.09
N ASP A 71 5.71 4.03 7.18
CA ASP A 71 6.30 5.32 7.56
C ASP A 71 5.30 6.23 8.28
N ILE A 72 4.02 6.15 7.92
CA ILE A 72 2.98 7.06 8.42
C ILE A 72 2.35 6.54 9.70
N PHE A 73 2.16 5.23 9.83
CA PHE A 73 1.40 4.59 10.92
C PHE A 73 2.24 3.60 11.73
N GLY A 74 3.49 3.34 11.35
CA GLY A 74 4.33 2.34 11.99
C GLY A 74 3.94 0.90 11.62
N GLY A 75 4.15 -0.04 12.54
CA GLY A 75 3.90 -1.46 12.32
C GLY A 75 4.90 -2.15 11.40
N GLU A 76 4.51 -3.32 10.94
CA GLU A 76 5.35 -4.23 10.16
C GLU A 76 4.77 -4.49 8.78
N VAL A 77 5.63 -4.88 7.84
CA VAL A 77 5.22 -5.28 6.48
C VAL A 77 5.45 -6.77 6.33
N TYR A 78 4.41 -7.48 5.90
CA TYR A 78 4.43 -8.91 5.59
C TYR A 78 4.09 -9.14 4.12
N GLY A 79 4.35 -10.36 3.64
CA GLY A 79 4.22 -10.71 2.23
C GLY A 79 3.50 -12.03 2.01
N ILE A 80 2.53 -12.05 1.09
CA ILE A 80 1.96 -13.29 0.56
C ILE A 80 2.79 -13.73 -0.64
N LYS A 81 3.39 -14.92 -0.56
CA LYS A 81 4.15 -15.48 -1.68
C LYS A 81 3.21 -15.81 -2.83
N ARG A 82 3.45 -15.22 -4.00
CA ARG A 82 2.67 -15.43 -5.22
C ARG A 82 3.27 -16.54 -6.08
N PRO A 83 2.48 -17.17 -6.98
CA PRO A 83 2.97 -18.25 -7.85
C PRO A 83 4.15 -17.85 -8.74
N ASP A 84 4.28 -16.57 -9.09
CA ASP A 84 5.40 -16.01 -9.87
C ASP A 84 6.68 -15.79 -9.04
N GLY A 85 6.68 -16.19 -7.76
CA GLY A 85 7.79 -16.03 -6.84
C GLY A 85 7.92 -14.64 -6.22
N ASN A 86 7.09 -13.67 -6.59
CA ASN A 86 7.06 -12.36 -5.95
C ASN A 86 6.21 -12.37 -4.67
N PHE A 87 6.37 -11.34 -3.85
CA PHE A 87 5.52 -11.11 -2.69
C PHE A 87 4.50 -10.01 -2.96
N HIS A 88 3.27 -10.26 -2.53
CA HIS A 88 2.25 -9.22 -2.35
C HIS A 88 2.32 -8.70 -0.91
N CYS A 89 2.60 -7.41 -0.74
CA CYS A 89 2.85 -6.82 0.58
C CYS A 89 1.57 -6.27 1.24
N TYR A 90 1.47 -6.46 2.55
CA TYR A 90 0.44 -5.88 3.41
C TYR A 90 1.06 -5.45 4.75
N ASN A 91 0.30 -4.72 5.56
CA ASN A 91 0.74 -4.20 6.87
C ASN A 91 0.12 -4.99 8.02
N VAL A 92 0.87 -5.13 9.11
CA VAL A 92 0.35 -5.51 10.42
C VAL A 92 0.64 -4.38 11.38
N ILE A 93 -0.42 -3.77 11.92
CA ILE A 93 -0.36 -2.62 12.84
C ILE A 93 -1.15 -3.00 14.08
N ASP A 94 -0.52 -2.97 15.25
CA ASP A 94 -1.11 -3.39 16.53
C ASP A 94 -1.82 -4.76 16.47
N GLY A 95 -1.20 -5.71 15.75
CA GLY A 95 -1.71 -7.07 15.59
C GLY A 95 -2.87 -7.23 14.61
N LYS A 96 -3.28 -6.17 13.91
CA LYS A 96 -4.33 -6.20 12.88
C LYS A 96 -3.73 -6.08 11.48
N GLN A 97 -4.28 -6.85 10.54
CA GLN A 97 -3.84 -6.88 9.15
C GLN A 97 -4.57 -5.80 8.33
N TYR A 98 -3.81 -5.10 7.50
CA TYR A 98 -4.30 -4.08 6.58
C TYR A 98 -3.68 -4.28 5.20
N ASP A 99 -4.52 -4.47 4.19
CA ASP A 99 -4.09 -4.61 2.80
C ASP A 99 -4.86 -3.66 1.90
N LEU A 100 -4.33 -2.44 1.80
CA LEU A 100 -4.86 -1.34 0.99
C LEU A 100 -4.89 -1.65 -0.52
N THR A 101 -4.30 -2.76 -0.96
CA THR A 101 -4.12 -3.11 -2.37
C THR A 101 -4.66 -4.48 -2.74
N ILE A 102 -5.52 -5.06 -1.88
CA ILE A 102 -6.15 -6.36 -2.12
C ILE A 102 -7.04 -6.35 -3.37
N ALA A 103 -7.65 -5.21 -3.68
CA ALA A 103 -8.53 -5.02 -4.84
C ALA A 103 -7.85 -5.37 -6.18
N GLN A 104 -6.51 -5.36 -6.26
CA GLN A 104 -5.79 -5.70 -7.48
C GLN A 104 -6.03 -7.13 -7.96
N PHE A 105 -6.48 -8.01 -7.07
CA PHE A 105 -6.68 -9.43 -7.33
C PHE A 105 -8.10 -9.79 -7.77
N GLY A 106 -9.07 -8.86 -7.68
CA GLY A 106 -10.47 -9.16 -8.01
C GLY A 106 -10.94 -10.44 -7.33
N ASP A 107 -11.40 -11.41 -8.12
CA ASP A 107 -11.91 -12.71 -7.67
C ASP A 107 -10.87 -13.56 -6.94
N GLU A 108 -9.57 -13.37 -7.18
CA GLU A 108 -8.51 -14.12 -6.50
C GLU A 108 -8.32 -13.68 -5.04
N ARG A 109 -8.92 -12.57 -4.60
CA ARG A 109 -8.68 -12.00 -3.27
C ARG A 109 -9.01 -12.94 -2.13
N ASP A 110 -10.05 -13.77 -2.27
CA ASP A 110 -10.51 -14.68 -1.24
C ASP A 110 -9.59 -15.92 -1.10
N SER A 111 -8.68 -16.11 -2.07
CA SER A 111 -7.66 -17.17 -2.02
C SER A 111 -6.36 -16.74 -1.33
N LEU A 112 -6.25 -15.47 -0.95
CA LEU A 112 -5.06 -14.93 -0.30
C LEU A 112 -4.95 -15.41 1.14
N VAL A 113 -3.77 -15.91 1.50
CA VAL A 113 -3.46 -16.41 2.85
C VAL A 113 -2.56 -15.42 3.55
N TYR A 114 -3.08 -14.78 4.60
CA TYR A 114 -2.36 -13.85 5.46
C TYR A 114 -1.90 -14.59 6.72
N ASP A 115 -0.65 -15.05 6.72
CA ASP A 115 -0.09 -15.89 7.81
C ASP A 115 0.93 -15.20 8.71
N ASP A 116 1.28 -13.95 8.42
CA ASP A 116 2.29 -13.14 9.12
C ASP A 116 3.66 -13.85 9.28
N LYS A 117 4.02 -14.78 8.37
CA LYS A 117 5.30 -15.53 8.45
C LYS A 117 6.42 -14.92 7.62
N HIS A 118 6.06 -14.15 6.59
CA HIS A 118 7.01 -13.66 5.61
C HIS A 118 7.20 -12.15 5.75
N ARG A 119 7.91 -11.73 6.79
CA ARG A 119 8.25 -10.32 7.00
C ARG A 119 9.07 -9.78 5.83
N GLN A 120 8.68 -8.62 5.31
CA GLN A 120 9.33 -7.97 4.17
C GLN A 120 10.17 -6.79 4.64
N MET A 121 11.37 -6.67 4.08
CA MET A 121 12.33 -5.63 4.43
C MET A 121 12.47 -4.62 3.28
N ARG A 122 12.35 -3.33 3.59
CA ARG A 122 12.43 -2.26 2.58
C ARG A 122 13.78 -2.24 1.88
N GLU A 123 14.85 -2.60 2.57
CA GLU A 123 16.21 -2.72 2.04
C GLU A 123 16.30 -3.76 0.93
N VAL A 124 15.46 -4.80 0.96
CA VAL A 124 15.41 -5.81 -0.11
C VAL A 124 14.60 -5.27 -1.29
N HIS A 125 13.48 -4.61 -1.03
CA HIS A 125 12.60 -4.09 -2.07
C HIS A 125 13.24 -2.91 -2.82
N PHE A 126 13.85 -1.97 -2.10
CA PHE A 126 14.44 -0.73 -2.65
C PHE A 126 15.87 -0.90 -3.18
N ARG A 127 16.44 -2.12 -3.16
CA ARG A 127 17.61 -2.45 -4.01
C ARG A 127 17.32 -2.28 -5.49
N LYS A 128 16.06 -2.42 -5.90
CA LYS A 128 15.62 -2.11 -7.26
C LYS A 128 15.36 -0.61 -7.34
N GLU A 129 16.23 0.11 -8.05
CA GLU A 129 16.15 1.56 -8.23
C GLU A 129 14.77 2.00 -8.72
N GLU A 130 14.22 1.28 -9.71
CA GLU A 130 12.88 1.49 -10.24
C GLU A 130 11.80 1.51 -9.15
N LYS A 131 11.83 0.55 -8.22
CA LYS A 131 10.87 0.48 -7.11
C LYS A 131 11.06 1.61 -6.11
N TYR A 132 12.31 2.00 -5.84
CA TYR A 132 12.61 3.12 -4.96
C TYR A 132 12.13 4.45 -5.57
N ASN A 133 12.38 4.68 -6.86
CA ASN A 133 11.93 5.88 -7.57
C ASN A 133 10.40 6.02 -7.58
N ARG A 134 9.66 4.92 -7.76
CA ARG A 134 8.20 4.93 -7.60
C ARG A 134 7.75 5.27 -6.18
N TYR A 135 8.43 4.75 -5.17
CA TYR A 135 8.10 5.07 -3.78
C TYR A 135 8.36 6.55 -3.50
N LEU A 136 9.45 7.13 -4.02
CA LEU A 136 9.68 8.58 -3.95
C LEU A 136 8.60 9.38 -4.67
N LEU A 137 8.17 8.95 -5.86
CA LEU A 137 7.06 9.57 -6.59
C LEU A 137 5.76 9.51 -5.78
N LEU A 138 5.44 8.35 -5.20
CA LEU A 138 4.26 8.15 -4.34
C LEU A 138 4.27 9.14 -3.17
N LYS A 139 5.41 9.28 -2.48
CA LYS A 139 5.57 10.25 -1.38
C LYS A 139 5.43 11.69 -1.85
N ALA A 140 6.00 12.04 -3.00
CA ALA A 140 5.92 13.40 -3.53
C ALA A 140 4.48 13.78 -3.88
N LEU A 141 3.74 12.87 -4.50
CA LEU A 141 2.32 13.05 -4.79
C LEU A 141 1.48 13.18 -3.53
N LEU A 142 1.69 12.31 -2.53
CA LEU A 142 1.01 12.44 -1.25
C LEU A 142 1.36 13.75 -0.53
N LYS A 143 2.62 14.18 -0.59
CA LYS A 143 3.06 15.46 -0.01
C LYS A 143 2.41 16.64 -0.72
N SER A 144 2.22 16.58 -2.03
CA SER A 144 1.48 17.60 -2.76
C SER A 144 0.01 17.67 -2.33
N ALA A 145 -0.62 16.53 -2.02
CA ALA A 145 -2.03 16.46 -1.64
C ALA A 145 -2.27 16.81 -0.16
N ARG A 146 -1.37 16.40 0.74
CA ARG A 146 -1.56 16.41 2.20
C ARG A 146 -0.31 16.80 3.00
N GLY A 147 0.70 17.42 2.40
CA GLY A 147 1.91 17.82 3.12
C GLY A 147 1.66 18.89 4.20
N ILE A 148 2.51 18.89 5.23
CA ILE A 148 2.68 19.97 6.21
C ILE A 148 3.89 20.83 5.83
#